data_AF-A0A5S4G4V4-F1
#
_entry.id   AF-A0A5S4G4V4-F1
#
_cell.length_a   1.000
_cell.length_b   1.000
_cell.length_c   1.000
_cell.angle_alpha   90.00
_cell.angle_beta   90.00
_cell.angle_gamma   90.00
#
_symmetry.space_group_name_H-M   'P 1'
#
loop_
_entity.id
_entity.type
_entity.pdbx_description
1 polymer ?
#
loop_
_entity_poly.entity_id
_entity_poly.type
_entity_poly.pdbx_seq_one_letter_code
_entity_poly.pdbx_strand_id
1 'polypeptide(L)' 'MAQKVQVLLVDDLDGGEADETVAFSIDGASYEIDLSGA' A
#
# COMPACT_ATOMS: atom_id res chain seq x y z
N MET A 1 1.23 -30.93 9.03
CA MET A 1 1.32 -29.97 7.90
C MET A 1 1.54 -28.60 8.50
N ALA A 2 2.51 -27.82 8.01
CA ALA A 2 2.81 -26.50 8.55
C ALA A 2 2.41 -25.44 7.51
N GLN A 3 1.71 -24.39 7.95
CA GLN A 3 1.38 -23.22 7.12
C GLN A 3 2.27 -22.05 7.54
N LYS A 4 2.83 -21.35 6.55
CA LYS A 4 3.53 -20.08 6.74
C LYS A 4 2.63 -18.97 6.23
N VAL A 5 2.26 -18.04 7.10
CA VAL A 5 1.53 -16.82 6.73
C VAL A 5 2.57 -15.69 6.62
N GLN A 6 2.56 -14.98 5.49
CA GLN A 6 3.36 -13.79 5.28
C GLN A 6 2.42 -12.61 5.07
N VAL A 7 2.66 -11.52 5.79
CA VAL A 7 1.96 -10.25 5.61
C VAL A 7 2.94 -9.33 4.88
N LEU A 8 2.52 -8.76 3.75
CA LEU A 8 3.29 -7.81 2.96
C LEU A 8 2.46 -6.54 2.79
N LEU A 9 3.14 -5.38 2.79
CA LEU A 9 2.58 -4.13 2.30
C LEU A 9 2.81 -4.08 0.79
N VAL A 10 1.77 -3.77 0.01
CA VAL A 10 1.79 -3.87 -1.44
C VAL A 10 1.44 -2.52 -2.05
N ASP A 11 2.20 -2.11 -3.07
CA ASP A 11 1.96 -0.87 -3.81
C ASP A 11 0.66 -0.95 -4.61
N ASP A 12 -0.22 0.02 -4.43
CA ASP A 12 -1.55 0.04 -5.04
C ASP A 12 -1.53 0.37 -6.55
N LEU A 13 -0.45 0.95 -7.07
CA LEU A 13 -0.30 1.33 -8.48
C LEU A 13 0.26 0.20 -9.33
N ASP A 14 1.26 -0.53 -8.83
CA ASP A 14 1.98 -1.54 -9.61
C ASP A 14 1.97 -2.96 -9.01
N GLY A 15 1.54 -3.12 -7.75
CA GLY A 15 1.49 -4.40 -7.05
C GLY A 15 2.83 -4.88 -6.47
N GLY A 16 3.85 -4.00 -6.42
CA GLY A 16 5.16 -4.24 -5.82
C GLY A 16 5.17 -4.16 -4.29
N GLU A 17 6.36 -4.07 -3.70
CA GLU A 17 6.52 -3.83 -2.25
C GLU A 17 6.38 -2.33 -1.98
N ALA A 18 5.50 -1.97 -1.04
CA ALA A 18 5.31 -0.58 -0.64
C ALA A 18 6.17 -0.21 0.57
N ASP A 19 6.58 1.05 0.62
CA ASP A 19 7.44 1.62 1.67
C ASP A 19 6.68 2.59 2.58
N GLU A 20 5.64 3.26 2.06
CA GLU A 20 4.89 4.27 2.78
C GLU A 20 3.40 4.32 2.40
N THR A 21 2.58 4.83 3.32
CA THR A 21 1.16 5.14 3.07
C THR A 21 1.00 6.65 2.95
N VAL A 22 0.50 7.12 1.81
CA VAL A 22 0.29 8.53 1.53
C VAL A 22 -1.19 8.89 1.69
N ALA A 23 -1.48 9.82 2.59
CA ALA A 23 -2.81 10.40 2.72
C ALA A 23 -2.98 11.60 1.77
N PHE A 24 -4.08 11.63 1.02
CA PHE A 24 -4.38 12.71 0.07
C PHE A 24 -5.89 12.98 -0.01
N SER A 25 -6.27 14.05 -0.71
CA SER A 25 -7.68 14.40 -0.87
C SER A 25 -7.99 14.88 -2.29
N ILE A 26 -9.14 14.46 -2.82
CA ILE A 26 -9.67 14.84 -4.14
C ILE A 26 -11.16 15.14 -3.98
N ASP A 27 -11.61 16.28 -4.49
CA ASP A 27 -13.00 16.74 -4.43
C ASP A 27 -13.62 16.74 -3.02
N GLY A 28 -12.78 16.98 -2.00
CA GLY A 28 -13.18 16.99 -0.59
C GLY A 28 -13.32 15.60 0.05
N ALA A 29 -13.10 14.52 -0.70
CA ALA A 29 -12.99 13.17 -0.15
C ALA A 29 -11.53 12.88 0.23
N SER A 30 -11.34 12.20 1.38
CA SER A 30 -10.04 11.77 1.88
C SER A 30 -9.76 10.34 1.47
N TYR A 31 -8.53 10.09 1.03
CA TYR A 31 -8.06 8.79 0.55
C TYR A 31 -6.67 8.51 1.13
N GLU A 32 -6.32 7.23 1.14
CA GLU A 32 -4.99 6.72 1.49
C GLU A 32 -4.57 5.77 0.37
N ILE A 33 -3.28 5.75 0.06
CA ILE A 33 -2.68 4.86 -0.95
C ILE A 33 -1.31 4.39 -0.48
N ASP A 34 -1.03 3.10 -0.66
CA ASP A 34 0.27 2.50 -0.36
C ASP A 34 1.18 2.60 -1.59
N LEU A 35 2.38 3.16 -1.41
CA LEU A 35 3.33 3.42 -2.49
C LEU A 35 4.75 2.95 -2.12
N SER A 36 5.48 2.53 -3.14
CA SER A 36 6.92 2.29 -3.12
C SER A 36 7.71 3.61 -3.07
N GLY A 37 8.88 3.56 -2.43
CA GLY A 37 9.81 4.68 -2.38
C GLY A 37 10.44 4.96 -3.76
N ALA A 38 10.66 6.23 -4.06
CA ALA A 38 11.25 6.69 -5.33
C ALA A 38 12.75 6.35 -5.49
#